data_AF-W2KC21-F1
#
_entry.id   AF-W2KC21-F1
#
_cell.length_a   1.000
_cell.length_b   1.000
_cell.length_c   1.000
_cell.angle_alpha   90.00
_cell.angle_beta   90.00
_cell.angle_gamma   90.00
#
_symmetry.space_group_name_H-M   'P 1'
#
loop_
_entity.id
_entity.type
_entity.pdbx_description
1 polymer ?
#
loop_
_entity_poly.entity_id
_entity_poly.type
_entity_poly.pdbx_seq_one_letter_code
_entity_poly.pdbx_strand_id
1 'polypeptide(L)' 'MNMRDILSTSMGEELPCDVEVFLMGEEVAEYNGAYKISKGLRGGGEYGYKRIIDMPKTELGFSGLAVGAVHHNTKLI' A
#
# COMPACT_ATOMS: atom_id res chain seq x y z
N MET A 1 6.62 9.55 18.61
CA MET A 1 6.38 8.67 17.45
C MET A 1 7.67 7.94 17.14
N ASN A 2 7.59 6.63 16.89
CA ASN A 2 8.71 5.85 16.38
C ASN A 2 8.69 5.84 14.84
N MET A 3 9.71 5.26 14.19
CA MET A 3 9.82 5.20 12.73
C MET A 3 8.61 4.54 12.05
N ARG A 4 8.06 3.47 12.65
CA ARG A 4 6.88 2.77 12.13
C ARG A 4 5.67 3.68 12.14
N ASP A 5 5.47 4.41 13.24
CA ASP A 5 4.32 5.32 13.38
C ASP A 5 4.40 6.44 12.33
N ILE A 6 5.59 6.99 12.09
CA ILE A 6 5.80 8.06 11.10
C ILE A 6 5.48 7.56 9.68
N LEU A 7 5.98 6.39 9.30
CA LEU A 7 5.71 5.81 7.98
C LEU A 7 4.22 5.50 7.81
N SER A 8 3.60 4.89 8.83
CA SER A 8 2.17 4.56 8.80
C SER A 8 1.29 5.80 8.66
N THR A 9 1.59 6.86 9.43
CA THR A 9 0.88 8.15 9.34
C THR A 9 1.07 8.79 7.96
N SER A 10 2.30 8.86 7.46
CA SER A 10 2.57 9.46 6.14
C SER A 10 1.81 8.74 5.02
N MET A 11 1.77 7.41 5.04
CA MET A 11 0.99 6.64 4.05
C MET A 11 -0.52 6.87 4.21
N GLY A 12 -1.00 6.94 5.45
CA GLY A 12 -2.41 7.19 5.75
C GLY A 12 -2.89 8.60 5.39
N GLU A 13 -2.00 9.59 5.36
CA GLU A 13 -2.30 10.96 4.93
C GLU A 13 -2.35 11.09 3.39
N GLU A 14 -1.52 10.35 2.66
CA GLU A 14 -1.48 10.40 1.19
C GLU A 14 -2.66 9.68 0.51
N LEU A 15 -3.08 8.53 1.04
CA LEU A 15 -4.18 7.72 0.49
C LEU A 15 -5.50 8.49 0.27
N PRO A 16 -6.00 9.34 1.18
CA PRO A 16 -7.21 10.12 0.96
C PRO A 16 -7.00 11.35 0.05
N CYS A 17 -5.77 11.84 -0.08
CA CYS A 17 -5.47 13.03 -0.87
C CYS A 17 -5.52 12.77 -2.38
N ASP A 18 -5.25 11.53 -2.80
CA ASP A 18 -5.22 11.16 -4.21
C ASP A 18 -5.79 9.75 -4.43
N VAL A 19 -6.80 9.66 -5.31
CA VAL A 19 -7.47 8.39 -5.63
C VAL A 19 -6.58 7.43 -6.41
N GLU A 20 -5.53 7.94 -7.05
CA GLU A 20 -4.56 7.16 -7.82
C GLU A 20 -3.47 6.55 -6.94
N VAL A 21 -3.35 6.96 -5.67
CA VAL A 21 -2.30 6.48 -4.74
C VAL A 21 -2.65 5.12 -4.16
N PHE A 22 -1.83 4.08 -4.26
CA PHE A 22 -2.17 2.77 -3.69
C PHE A 22 -0.94 2.06 -3.11
N LEU A 23 -1.17 1.05 -2.28
CA LEU A 23 -0.15 0.20 -1.69
C LEU A 23 -0.28 -1.23 -2.22
N MET A 24 0.85 -1.79 -2.65
CA MET A 24 0.95 -3.16 -3.15
C MET A 24 2.18 -3.85 -2.56
N GLY A 25 2.03 -5.09 -2.11
CA GLY A 25 3.17 -5.87 -1.63
C GLY A 25 2.76 -7.16 -0.95
N GLU A 26 3.74 -7.92 -0.49
CA GLU A 26 3.47 -9.16 0.25
C GLU A 26 2.89 -8.86 1.63
N GLU A 27 1.73 -9.45 1.91
CA GLU A 27 1.12 -9.45 3.24
C GLU A 27 0.83 -8.04 3.79
N VAL A 28 0.84 -7.00 2.95
CA VAL A 28 0.66 -5.60 3.36
C VAL A 28 -0.79 -5.28 3.74
N ALA A 29 -1.75 -6.11 3.33
CA ALA A 29 -3.16 -5.78 3.44
C ALA A 29 -3.82 -6.49 4.63
N GLU A 30 -4.08 -7.81 4.60
CA GLU A 30 -4.72 -8.51 5.73
C GLU A 30 -3.80 -8.64 6.94
N TYR A 31 -2.53 -8.96 6.67
CA TYR A 31 -1.55 -9.16 7.72
C TYR A 31 -0.93 -7.85 8.21
N ASN A 32 -1.21 -6.72 7.55
CA ASN A 32 -0.66 -5.39 7.86
C ASN A 32 0.88 -5.31 7.77
N GLY A 33 1.49 -6.18 6.97
CA GLY A 33 2.92 -6.31 6.79
C GLY A 33 3.65 -6.93 7.98
N ALA A 34 4.89 -7.37 7.75
CA ALA A 34 5.75 -7.94 8.78
C ALA A 34 6.04 -6.95 9.92
N TYR A 35 6.27 -5.67 9.58
CA TYR A 35 6.61 -4.63 10.55
C TYR A 35 5.41 -3.82 11.07
N LYS A 36 4.18 -4.14 10.64
CA LYS A 36 2.96 -3.43 11.05
C LYS A 36 2.92 -1.95 10.62
N ILE A 37 3.57 -1.59 9.51
CA ILE A 37 3.56 -0.23 8.96
C ILE A 37 2.20 0.09 8.30
N SER A 38 1.62 -0.87 7.57
CA SER A 38 0.32 -0.70 6.91
C SER A 38 -0.88 -0.97 7.84
N LYS A 39 -0.65 -1.05 9.15
CA LYS A 39 -1.69 -1.34 10.13
C LYS A 39 -2.80 -0.30 10.10
N GLY A 40 -4.03 -0.77 9.89
CA GLY A 40 -5.21 0.09 9.86
C GLY A 40 -5.51 0.71 8.50
N LEU A 41 -4.59 0.65 7.53
CA LEU A 41 -4.83 1.19 6.18
C LEU A 41 -5.94 0.43 5.44
N ARG A 42 -5.98 -0.91 5.56
CA ARG A 42 -7.09 -1.72 5.02
C ARG A 42 -8.27 -1.83 5.99
N GLY A 43 -7.96 -1.97 7.29
CA GLY A 43 -8.94 -2.22 8.35
C GLY A 43 -9.79 -1.00 8.76
N GLY A 44 -9.38 0.22 8.42
CA GLY A 44 -10.19 1.43 8.63
C GLY A 44 -11.40 1.54 7.69
N GLY A 45 -11.53 0.65 6.70
CA GLY A 45 -12.66 0.61 5.77
C GLY A 45 -12.62 1.64 4.63
N GLU A 46 -11.67 2.58 4.64
CA GLU A 46 -11.70 3.75 3.74
C GLU A 46 -11.22 3.47 2.31
N TYR A 47 -10.24 2.58 2.11
CA TYR A 47 -9.55 2.42 0.80
C TYR A 47 -9.85 1.09 0.08
N GLY A 48 -10.35 0.09 0.79
CA GLY A 48 -10.82 -1.18 0.23
C GLY A 48 -9.77 -2.03 -0.52
N TYR A 49 -10.22 -3.15 -1.09
CA TYR A 49 -9.39 -4.14 -1.81
C TYR A 49 -8.69 -3.60 -3.07
N LYS A 50 -9.11 -2.43 -3.56
CA LYS A 50 -8.56 -1.83 -4.79
C LYS A 50 -7.32 -0.97 -4.52
N ARG A 51 -7.09 -0.56 -3.27
CA ARG A 51 -6.04 0.41 -2.92
C ARG A 51 -4.97 -0.16 -1.99
N ILE A 52 -5.28 -1.21 -1.22
CA ILE A 52 -4.30 -1.93 -0.40
C ILE A 52 -4.32 -3.40 -0.81
N ILE A 53 -3.31 -3.82 -1.58
CA ILE A 53 -3.35 -5.06 -2.36
C ILE A 53 -2.23 -6.02 -1.94
N ASP A 54 -2.62 -7.22 -1.50
CA ASP A 54 -1.67 -8.31 -1.25
C ASP A 54 -1.20 -8.93 -2.58
N MET A 55 0.11 -9.14 -2.70
CA MET A 55 0.76 -9.76 -3.85
C MET A 55 1.27 -11.17 -3.55
N PRO A 56 1.39 -12.05 -4.56
CA PRO A 56 2.12 -13.31 -4.43
C PRO A 56 3.60 -13.08 -4.11
N LYS A 57 4.27 -14.14 -3.63
CA LYS A 57 5.70 -14.11 -3.28
C LYS A 57 6.61 -14.05 -4.50
N THR A 58 6.65 -12.90 -5.16
CA THR A 58 7.38 -12.66 -6.40
C THR A 58 7.68 -11.19 -6.60
N GLU A 59 8.87 -10.78 -6.18
CA GLU A 59 9.31 -9.39 -6.20
C GLU A 59 9.39 -8.84 -7.63
N LEU A 60 9.88 -9.65 -8.57
CA LEU A 60 9.91 -9.29 -9.98
C LEU A 60 8.50 -9.13 -10.56
N GLY A 61 7.54 -9.95 -10.13
CA GLY A 61 6.18 -9.90 -10.62
C GLY A 61 5.50 -8.58 -10.24
N PHE A 62 5.45 -8.26 -8.94
CA PHE A 62 4.80 -7.01 -8.51
C PHE A 62 5.63 -5.76 -8.86
N SER A 63 6.95 -5.86 -9.02
CA SER A 63 7.77 -4.77 -9.57
C SER A 63 7.40 -4.46 -11.03
N GLY A 64 7.18 -5.49 -11.85
CA GLY A 64 6.69 -5.30 -13.23
C GLY A 64 5.29 -4.68 -13.27
N LEU A 65 4.39 -5.11 -12.37
CA LEU A 65 3.07 -4.52 -12.23
C LEU A 65 3.14 -3.04 -11.83
N ALA A 66 4.03 -2.68 -10.90
CA ALA A 66 4.25 -1.29 -10.48
C ALA A 66 4.62 -0.38 -11.67
N VAL A 67 5.52 -0.85 -12.55
CA VAL A 67 5.90 -0.11 -13.76
C VAL A 67 4.69 0.12 -14.67
N GLY A 68 3.90 -0.92 -14.94
CA GLY A 68 2.69 -0.81 -15.74
C GLY A 68 1.64 0.11 -15.10
N ALA A 69 1.50 0.06 -13.78
CA ALA A 69 0.57 0.89 -13.02
C ALA A 69 0.92 2.38 -13.16
N VAL A 70 2.20 2.74 -13.00
CA VAL A 70 2.68 4.12 -13.18
C VAL A 70 2.54 4.61 -14.62
N HIS A 71 2.77 3.73 -15.60
CA HIS A 71 2.49 4.04 -17.02
C HIS A 71 1.01 4.40 -17.26
N HIS A 72 0.10 3.80 -16.48
CA HIS A 72 -1.34 4.10 -16.49
C HIS A 72 -1.76 5.21 -15.51
N ASN A 73 -0.83 6.06 -15.06
CA ASN A 73 -1.03 7.22 -14.19
C ASN A 73 -1.45 6.93 -12.74
N THR A 74 -1.35 5.68 -12.29
CA THR A 74 -1.49 5.38 -10.85
C THR A 74 -0.19 5.67 -10.09
N LYS A 75 -0.27 5.88 -8.78
CA LYS A 75 0.86 6.24 -7.92
C LYS A 75 1.05 5.18 -6.84
N LEU A 76 2.11 4.39 -6.96
CA LEU A 76 2.43 3.39 -5.94
C LEU A 76 3.18 4.04 -4.77
N ILE A 77 2.84 3.63 -3.54
CA ILE A 77 3.62 3.87 -2.32
C ILE A 77 4.66 2.75 -2.13
#